data_AF-A0A2E9MUY2-F1
#
_entry.id   AF-A0A2E9MUY2-F1
#
_cell.length_a   1.000
_cell.length_b   1.000
_cell.length_c   1.000
_cell.angle_alpha   90.00
_cell.angle_beta   90.00
_cell.angle_gamma   90.00
#
_symmetry.space_group_name_H-M   'P 1'
#
loop_
_entity.id
_entity.type
_entity.pdbx_description
1 polymer ?
#
loop_
_entity_poly.entity_id
_entity_poly.type
_entity_poly.pdbx_seq_one_letter_code
_entity_poly.pdbx_strand_id
1 'polypeptide(L)'
;MHIRVLGSAAGGGFPQWNCNCPNCHGVRTGSIKATPRTQSSIAVSSNAVDWVLFNTSPDLLAQLAAFPALQPARDIRDTAIKAIVFMDSQIDHTTGLLMLREGCPHEIYCSDMVFEDLSTGFPLFEMLKHWNGGINRHPIPLDGNSFNIAGIENLSFTAIPVTGKAPPYSPHRNDAHIGDNIGIKVTDDISGKAMFYAPGLGEITDQTRQLMSEADCLLIDGTFWEEDEMQVVGLGEKKAADMGHLPQSGEGGMLDVLRPMNKPRKILIHINNTNPILNEESEQRQRVLDEGVEVSYDGMEVEL
;
A
#
# COMPACT_ATOMS: atom_id res chain seq x y z
N MET A 1 -18.52 -1.61 -2.68
CA MET A 1 -17.09 -1.94 -2.81
C MET A 1 -16.53 -2.58 -1.53
N HIS A 2 -15.86 -3.73 -1.65
CA HIS A 2 -15.18 -4.44 -0.56
C HIS A 2 -13.67 -4.22 -0.63
N ILE A 3 -13.04 -3.92 0.51
CA ILE A 3 -11.60 -3.71 0.64
C ILE A 3 -11.10 -4.57 1.79
N ARG A 4 -10.05 -5.34 1.54
CA ARG A 4 -9.37 -6.21 2.51
C ARG A 4 -7.93 -5.73 2.67
N VAL A 5 -7.52 -5.38 3.89
CA VAL A 5 -6.11 -5.15 4.21
C VAL A 5 -5.43 -6.50 4.38
N LEU A 6 -4.52 -6.84 3.48
CA LEU A 6 -3.75 -8.08 3.55
C LEU A 6 -2.54 -7.92 4.46
N GLY A 7 -1.84 -6.80 4.29
CA GLY A 7 -0.73 -6.39 5.14
C GLY A 7 -0.79 -4.89 5.40
N SER A 8 -0.42 -4.49 6.61
CA SER A 8 -0.56 -3.12 7.09
C SER A 8 0.75 -2.45 7.51
N ALA A 9 1.87 -3.19 7.57
CA ALA A 9 3.17 -2.63 7.89
C ALA A 9 3.91 -2.08 6.66
N ALA A 10 4.84 -1.16 6.88
CA ALA A 10 5.82 -0.75 5.88
C ALA A 10 6.84 -1.87 5.58
N GLY A 11 7.81 -1.59 4.70
CA GLY A 11 8.91 -2.51 4.39
C GLY A 11 9.58 -3.12 5.63
N GLY A 12 9.80 -4.44 5.60
CA GLY A 12 10.36 -5.21 6.71
C GLY A 12 9.32 -5.81 7.65
N GLY A 13 8.07 -5.34 7.62
CA GLY A 13 6.98 -5.86 8.47
C GLY A 13 7.13 -5.47 9.95
N PHE A 14 6.24 -5.99 10.79
CA PHE A 14 6.29 -5.80 12.23
C PHE A 14 5.97 -7.12 12.97
N PRO A 15 6.87 -7.65 13.81
CA PRO A 15 8.23 -7.17 14.06
C PRO A 15 9.14 -7.42 12.84
N GLN A 16 10.00 -6.44 12.52
CA GLN A 16 11.00 -6.61 11.46
C GLN A 16 12.08 -7.61 11.89
N TRP A 17 12.47 -8.51 10.97
CA TRP A 17 13.28 -9.70 11.26
C TRP A 17 14.60 -9.44 12.02
N ASN A 18 15.29 -8.33 11.75
CA ASN A 18 16.56 -7.94 12.37
C ASN A 18 16.46 -6.75 13.34
N CYS A 19 15.25 -6.27 13.65
CA CYS A 19 15.06 -5.07 14.45
C CYS A 19 14.80 -5.42 15.93
N ASN A 20 15.45 -4.71 16.86
CA ASN A 20 15.18 -4.80 18.30
C ASN A 20 14.81 -3.42 18.89
N CYS A 21 14.22 -2.53 18.09
CA CYS A 21 13.63 -1.30 18.61
C CYS A 21 12.57 -1.64 19.68
N PRO A 22 12.18 -0.67 20.54
CA PRO A 22 11.23 -0.92 21.62
C PRO A 22 9.96 -1.66 21.19
N ASN A 23 9.41 -1.32 20.01
CA ASN A 23 8.23 -1.99 19.46
C ASN A 23 8.50 -3.46 19.06
N CYS A 24 9.53 -3.71 18.24
CA CYS A 24 9.87 -5.06 17.78
C CYS A 24 10.28 -5.97 18.94
N HIS A 25 11.05 -5.45 19.89
CA HIS A 25 11.39 -6.18 21.11
C HIS A 25 10.14 -6.47 21.94
N GLY A 26 9.31 -5.43 22.17
CA GLY A 26 8.14 -5.54 23.03
C GLY A 26 7.09 -6.51 22.51
N VAL A 27 6.82 -6.55 21.20
CA VAL A 27 5.86 -7.51 20.63
C VAL A 27 6.39 -8.95 20.72
N ARG A 28 7.71 -9.17 20.64
CA ARG A 28 8.31 -10.50 20.81
C ARG A 28 8.28 -10.98 22.26
N THR A 29 8.48 -10.09 23.22
CA THR A 29 8.51 -10.43 24.65
C THR A 29 7.14 -10.34 25.33
N GLY A 30 6.13 -9.79 24.63
CA GLY A 30 4.81 -9.51 25.19
C GLY A 30 4.81 -8.34 26.18
N SER A 31 5.82 -7.46 26.14
CA SER A 31 5.93 -6.33 27.06
C SER A 31 5.15 -5.08 26.59
N ILE A 32 4.60 -5.10 25.38
CA ILE A 32 3.67 -4.09 24.87
C ILE A 32 2.45 -4.78 24.29
N LYS A 33 1.32 -4.08 24.26
CA LYS A 33 0.12 -4.54 23.57
C LYS A 33 0.19 -4.13 22.10
N ALA A 34 0.61 -5.06 21.24
CA ALA A 34 0.70 -4.84 19.80
C ALA A 34 0.46 -6.14 19.03
N THR A 35 -0.01 -6.02 17.78
CA THR A 35 -0.28 -7.16 16.90
C THR A 35 0.73 -7.18 15.74
N PRO A 36 1.36 -8.34 15.43
CA PRO A 36 2.22 -8.49 14.26
C PRO A 36 1.51 -8.16 12.94
N ARG A 37 2.27 -7.66 11.95
CA ARG A 37 1.78 -7.20 10.66
C ARG A 37 2.76 -7.56 9.55
N THR A 38 2.21 -8.02 8.44
CA THR A 38 2.88 -8.25 7.16
C THR A 38 2.95 -6.96 6.36
N GLN A 39 3.79 -6.95 5.33
CA GLN A 39 4.07 -5.78 4.50
C GLN A 39 2.87 -5.36 3.63
N SER A 40 2.78 -4.05 3.39
CA SER A 40 1.63 -3.36 2.80
C SER A 40 1.10 -3.99 1.52
N SER A 41 -0.18 -4.39 1.56
CA SER A 41 -0.95 -4.84 0.41
C SER A 41 -2.44 -4.83 0.76
N ILE A 42 -3.29 -4.51 -0.21
CA ILE A 42 -4.75 -4.59 -0.08
C ILE A 42 -5.35 -5.37 -1.25
N ALA A 43 -6.52 -5.95 -1.05
CA ALA A 43 -7.35 -6.50 -2.11
C ALA A 43 -8.68 -5.74 -2.19
N VAL A 44 -9.15 -5.45 -3.41
CA VAL A 44 -10.40 -4.72 -3.65
C VAL A 44 -11.30 -5.52 -4.58
N SER A 45 -12.60 -5.55 -4.29
CA SER A 45 -13.60 -6.26 -5.08
C SER A 45 -14.93 -5.53 -5.11
N SER A 46 -15.69 -5.66 -6.19
CA SER A 46 -17.10 -5.22 -6.26
C SER A 46 -18.08 -6.30 -5.82
N ASN A 47 -17.69 -7.58 -5.86
CA ASN A 47 -18.59 -8.72 -5.68
C ASN A 47 -18.12 -9.72 -4.62
N ALA A 48 -17.01 -9.44 -3.94
CA ALA A 48 -16.35 -10.31 -2.96
C ALA A 48 -15.87 -11.68 -3.52
N VAL A 49 -15.90 -11.87 -4.84
CA VAL A 49 -15.52 -13.11 -5.54
C VAL A 49 -14.31 -12.90 -6.44
N ASP A 50 -14.24 -11.78 -7.13
CA ASP A 50 -13.16 -11.42 -8.05
C ASP A 50 -12.40 -10.21 -7.49
N TRP A 51 -11.09 -10.34 -7.35
CA TRP A 51 -10.28 -9.41 -6.56
C TRP A 51 -9.17 -8.77 -7.40
N VAL A 52 -8.97 -7.48 -7.21
CA VAL A 52 -7.78 -6.74 -7.63
C VAL A 52 -6.82 -6.67 -6.46
N LEU A 53 -5.58 -7.09 -6.66
CA LEU A 53 -4.53 -6.96 -5.67
C LEU A 53 -3.78 -5.64 -5.89
N PHE A 54 -3.55 -4.87 -4.84
CA PHE A 54 -2.68 -3.70 -4.86
C PHE A 54 -1.37 -4.04 -4.17
N ASN A 55 -0.28 -3.99 -4.94
CA ASN A 55 1.05 -4.45 -4.55
C ASN A 55 1.10 -5.94 -4.20
N THR A 56 2.23 -6.59 -4.49
CA THR A 56 2.54 -7.98 -4.10
C THR A 56 3.68 -7.98 -3.11
N SER A 57 3.37 -8.04 -1.82
CA SER A 57 4.40 -7.97 -0.78
C SER A 57 5.26 -9.25 -0.71
N PRO A 58 6.48 -9.21 -0.14
CA PRO A 58 7.25 -10.41 0.19
C PRO A 58 6.49 -11.44 1.06
N ASP A 59 5.51 -10.99 1.84
CA ASP A 59 4.70 -11.83 2.72
C ASP A 59 3.48 -12.46 2.01
N LEU A 60 3.36 -12.29 0.68
CA LEU A 60 2.16 -12.59 -0.08
C LEU A 60 1.61 -14.00 0.18
N LEU A 61 2.45 -15.04 0.26
CA LEU A 61 1.95 -16.40 0.50
C LEU A 61 1.22 -16.53 1.84
N ALA A 62 1.70 -15.87 2.90
CA ALA A 62 1.02 -15.84 4.19
C ALA A 62 -0.28 -15.03 4.13
N GLN A 63 -0.26 -13.91 3.39
CA GLN A 63 -1.43 -13.06 3.17
C GLN A 63 -2.55 -13.80 2.43
N LEU A 64 -2.22 -14.54 1.37
CA LEU A 64 -3.16 -15.38 0.62
C LEU A 64 -3.74 -16.49 1.51
N ALA A 65 -2.90 -17.15 2.30
CA ALA A 65 -3.35 -18.20 3.22
C ALA A 65 -4.30 -17.68 4.31
N ALA A 66 -4.08 -16.43 4.77
CA ALA A 66 -4.91 -15.78 5.78
C ALA A 66 -6.23 -15.22 5.23
N PHE A 67 -6.43 -15.21 3.90
CA PHE A 67 -7.65 -14.73 3.27
C PHE A 67 -8.23 -15.75 2.28
N PRO A 68 -9.02 -16.73 2.77
CA PRO A 68 -9.53 -17.84 1.95
C PRO A 68 -10.34 -17.43 0.72
N ALA A 69 -10.92 -16.23 0.69
CA ALA A 69 -11.64 -15.73 -0.48
C ALA A 69 -10.76 -15.65 -1.74
N LEU A 70 -9.43 -15.55 -1.59
CA LEU A 70 -8.49 -15.58 -2.72
C LEU A 70 -8.26 -16.98 -3.29
N GLN A 71 -8.72 -18.04 -2.62
CA GLN A 71 -8.71 -19.42 -3.10
C GLN A 71 -10.14 -19.98 -3.18
N PRO A 72 -10.88 -19.68 -4.27
CA PRO A 72 -12.29 -20.05 -4.38
C PRO A 72 -12.51 -21.52 -4.77
N ALA A 73 -11.44 -22.28 -5.07
CA ALA A 73 -11.48 -23.72 -5.32
C ALA A 73 -12.49 -24.15 -6.42
N ARG A 74 -12.61 -23.35 -7.48
CA ARG A 74 -13.50 -23.62 -8.63
C ARG A 74 -12.89 -24.63 -9.61
N ASP A 75 -11.58 -24.83 -9.56
CA ASP A 75 -10.81 -25.78 -10.38
C ASP A 75 -9.57 -26.29 -9.62
N ILE A 76 -8.85 -27.27 -10.17
CA ILE A 76 -7.63 -27.88 -9.61
C ILE A 76 -6.55 -26.83 -9.35
N ARG A 77 -6.45 -25.82 -10.23
CA ARG A 77 -5.64 -24.61 -10.01
C ARG A 77 -6.55 -23.41 -10.16
N ASP A 78 -6.66 -22.63 -9.10
CA ASP A 78 -7.56 -21.49 -9.09
C ASP A 78 -7.02 -20.36 -8.19
N THR A 79 -7.41 -19.14 -8.51
CA THR A 79 -7.20 -17.93 -7.71
C THR A 79 -8.32 -16.94 -8.01
N ALA A 80 -8.73 -16.18 -6.99
CA ALA A 80 -9.69 -15.10 -7.15
C ALA A 80 -9.06 -13.81 -7.70
N ILE A 81 -7.73 -13.73 -7.75
CA ILE A 81 -6.98 -12.57 -8.22
C ILE A 81 -7.17 -12.45 -9.74
N LYS A 82 -7.77 -11.35 -10.19
CA LYS A 82 -7.98 -11.07 -11.62
C LYS A 82 -6.93 -10.12 -12.20
N ALA A 83 -6.41 -9.23 -11.37
CA ALA A 83 -5.38 -8.29 -11.76
C ALA A 83 -4.56 -7.84 -10.56
N ILE A 84 -3.37 -7.32 -10.85
CA ILE A 84 -2.48 -6.70 -9.87
C ILE A 84 -2.24 -5.26 -10.32
N VAL A 85 -2.35 -4.31 -9.40
CA VAL A 85 -2.01 -2.89 -9.59
C VAL A 85 -0.77 -2.59 -8.77
N PHE A 86 0.28 -2.09 -9.41
CA PHE A 86 1.47 -1.60 -8.72
C PHE A 86 1.42 -0.09 -8.55
N MET A 87 1.58 0.35 -7.30
CA MET A 87 1.61 1.76 -6.93
C MET A 87 2.99 2.39 -7.17
N ASP A 88 4.03 1.57 -7.15
CA ASP A 88 5.42 1.93 -7.37
C ASP A 88 6.23 0.65 -7.70
N SER A 89 7.54 0.80 -7.86
CA SER A 89 8.47 -0.29 -8.13
C SER A 89 9.23 -0.75 -6.87
N GLN A 90 8.78 -0.42 -5.65
CA GLN A 90 9.55 -0.77 -4.46
C GLN A 90 9.63 -2.29 -4.24
N ILE A 91 10.73 -2.76 -3.62
CA ILE A 91 10.97 -4.20 -3.37
C ILE A 91 9.86 -4.80 -2.52
N ASP A 92 9.43 -4.07 -1.49
CA ASP A 92 8.35 -4.46 -0.59
C ASP A 92 6.96 -4.50 -1.22
N HIS A 93 6.79 -3.88 -2.38
CA HIS A 93 5.54 -3.88 -3.14
C HIS A 93 5.53 -4.81 -4.35
N THR A 94 6.68 -5.34 -4.78
CA THR A 94 6.78 -6.09 -6.06
C THR A 94 7.35 -7.49 -5.91
N THR A 95 8.11 -7.79 -4.84
CA THR A 95 8.79 -9.10 -4.67
C THR A 95 7.82 -10.28 -4.65
N GLY A 96 6.62 -10.11 -4.08
CA GLY A 96 5.62 -11.16 -3.98
C GLY A 96 5.20 -11.72 -5.34
N LEU A 97 5.37 -10.96 -6.42
CA LEU A 97 5.07 -11.41 -7.78
C LEU A 97 5.87 -12.67 -8.17
N LEU A 98 7.10 -12.83 -7.67
CA LEU A 98 7.89 -14.04 -7.87
C LEU A 98 7.20 -15.29 -7.32
N MET A 99 6.38 -15.15 -6.28
CA MET A 99 5.66 -16.25 -5.64
C MET A 99 4.37 -16.63 -6.39
N LEU A 100 3.97 -15.85 -7.39
CA LEU A 100 2.79 -16.11 -8.21
C LEU A 100 3.12 -16.78 -9.56
N ARG A 101 4.40 -17.06 -9.86
CA ARG A 101 4.86 -17.56 -11.17
C ARG A 101 4.16 -18.85 -11.64
N GLU A 102 3.75 -19.73 -10.72
CA GLU A 102 3.02 -20.96 -11.06
C GLU A 102 1.59 -20.72 -11.58
N GLY A 103 1.07 -19.50 -11.40
CA GLY A 103 -0.24 -19.06 -11.86
C GLY A 103 -0.22 -18.16 -13.10
N CYS A 104 0.95 -17.93 -13.71
CA CYS A 104 1.04 -17.10 -14.93
C CYS A 104 0.17 -17.64 -16.08
N PRO A 105 -0.35 -16.78 -16.98
CA PRO A 105 -0.08 -15.33 -17.05
C PRO A 105 -0.87 -14.49 -16.05
N HIS A 106 -0.31 -13.33 -15.66
CA HIS A 106 -0.97 -12.35 -14.80
C HIS A 106 -1.22 -11.02 -15.51
N GLU A 107 -2.38 -10.42 -15.29
CA GLU A 107 -2.72 -9.07 -15.75
C GLU A 107 -2.18 -8.03 -14.75
N ILE A 108 -1.21 -7.21 -15.17
CA ILE A 108 -0.54 -6.23 -14.30
C ILE A 108 -0.72 -4.82 -14.84
N TYR A 109 -1.24 -3.94 -13.99
CA TYR A 109 -1.42 -2.53 -14.26
C TYR A 109 -0.32 -1.75 -13.54
N CYS A 110 0.47 -0.99 -14.31
CA CYS A 110 1.52 -0.12 -13.76
C CYS A 110 1.83 1.05 -14.70
N SER A 111 2.44 2.10 -14.18
CA SER A 111 2.97 3.21 -14.99
C SER A 111 4.11 2.75 -15.91
N ASP A 112 4.52 3.61 -16.85
CA ASP A 112 5.70 3.35 -17.68
C ASP A 112 6.99 3.31 -16.86
N MET A 113 7.14 4.18 -15.85
CA MET A 113 8.33 4.20 -14.98
C MET A 113 8.47 2.92 -14.15
N VAL A 114 7.36 2.42 -13.58
CA VAL A 114 7.36 1.15 -12.85
C VAL A 114 7.66 -0.01 -13.79
N PHE A 115 7.14 0.01 -15.03
CA PHE A 115 7.46 -1.01 -16.02
C PHE A 115 8.94 -1.02 -16.39
N GLU A 116 9.56 0.15 -16.56
CA GLU A 116 11.00 0.27 -16.84
C GLU A 116 11.83 -0.34 -15.71
N ASP A 117 11.57 0.06 -14.46
CA ASP A 117 12.27 -0.47 -13.29
C ASP A 117 12.13 -2.00 -13.18
N LEU A 118 10.91 -2.51 -13.40
CA LEU A 118 10.59 -3.94 -13.31
C LEU A 118 11.02 -4.76 -14.54
N SER A 119 11.59 -4.10 -15.55
CA SER A 119 12.18 -4.72 -16.74
C SER A 119 13.70 -4.54 -16.81
N THR A 120 14.29 -3.74 -15.91
CA THR A 120 15.71 -3.40 -15.93
C THR A 120 16.39 -3.63 -14.57
N GLY A 121 16.30 -2.67 -13.64
CA GLY A 121 17.00 -2.69 -12.36
C GLY A 121 16.56 -3.82 -11.44
N PHE A 122 15.26 -4.17 -11.47
CA PHE A 122 14.73 -5.37 -10.83
C PHE A 122 13.86 -6.12 -11.85
N PRO A 123 14.45 -6.92 -12.75
CA PRO A 123 13.84 -7.34 -14.01
C PRO A 123 12.82 -8.49 -13.82
N LEU A 124 11.85 -8.33 -12.92
CA LEU A 124 10.78 -9.29 -12.62
C LEU A 124 10.00 -9.68 -13.88
N PHE A 125 9.67 -8.70 -14.73
CA PHE A 125 8.90 -8.96 -15.95
C PHE A 125 9.70 -9.78 -16.96
N GLU A 126 11.00 -9.52 -17.08
CA GLU A 126 11.89 -10.34 -17.92
C GLU A 126 12.04 -11.76 -17.38
N MET A 127 12.23 -11.90 -16.06
CA MET A 127 12.36 -13.20 -15.41
C MET A 127 11.09 -14.05 -15.60
N LEU A 128 9.91 -13.47 -15.43
CA LEU A 128 8.64 -14.20 -15.42
C LEU A 128 8.13 -14.57 -16.80
N LYS A 129 8.65 -14.00 -17.89
CA LYS A 129 8.36 -14.45 -19.28
C LYS A 129 8.54 -15.96 -19.47
N HIS A 130 9.47 -16.55 -18.71
CA HIS A 130 9.77 -17.98 -18.76
C HIS A 130 8.70 -18.88 -18.10
N TRP A 131 7.70 -18.30 -17.43
CA TRP A 131 6.57 -19.01 -16.83
C TRP A 131 5.28 -18.71 -17.61
N ASN A 132 4.93 -19.58 -18.56
CA ASN A 132 3.66 -19.54 -19.29
C ASN A 132 3.26 -18.15 -19.84
N GLY A 133 4.22 -17.44 -20.44
CA GLY A 133 4.01 -16.09 -20.99
C GLY A 133 4.26 -14.95 -19.99
N GLY A 134 4.31 -15.24 -18.69
CA GLY A 134 4.68 -14.28 -17.66
C GLY A 134 3.60 -13.24 -17.40
N ILE A 135 3.86 -12.01 -17.81
CA ILE A 135 3.07 -10.83 -17.43
C ILE A 135 2.43 -10.20 -18.66
N ASN A 136 1.12 -9.98 -18.59
CA ASN A 136 0.37 -9.13 -19.50
C ASN A 136 0.28 -7.73 -18.91
N ARG A 137 1.10 -6.82 -19.41
CA ARG A 137 1.20 -5.45 -18.89
C ARG A 137 0.11 -4.54 -19.49
N HIS A 138 -0.56 -3.78 -18.63
CA HIS A 138 -1.51 -2.72 -18.95
C HIS A 138 -0.96 -1.36 -18.46
N PRO A 139 -0.71 -0.39 -19.35
CA PRO A 139 -0.29 0.95 -18.93
C PRO A 139 -1.38 1.68 -18.14
N ILE A 140 -1.01 2.31 -17.03
CA ILE A 140 -1.90 3.19 -16.27
C ILE A 140 -1.82 4.62 -16.81
N PRO A 141 -2.95 5.24 -17.22
CA PRO A 141 -2.98 6.64 -17.61
C PRO A 141 -2.75 7.56 -16.41
N LEU A 142 -1.89 8.56 -16.56
CA LEU A 142 -1.53 9.53 -15.50
C LEU A 142 -2.08 10.94 -15.77
N ASP A 143 -3.01 11.05 -16.73
CA ASP A 143 -3.65 12.30 -17.16
C ASP A 143 -4.98 12.59 -16.43
N GLY A 144 -5.31 11.77 -15.41
CA GLY A 144 -6.54 11.86 -14.64
C GLY A 144 -7.73 11.10 -15.25
N ASN A 145 -7.57 10.47 -16.43
CA ASN A 145 -8.60 9.60 -16.98
C ASN A 145 -8.73 8.31 -16.15
N SER A 146 -9.97 7.81 -16.05
CA SER A 146 -10.23 6.51 -15.44
C SER A 146 -9.91 5.36 -16.39
N PHE A 147 -9.54 4.22 -15.81
CA PHE A 147 -9.41 2.94 -16.50
C PHE A 147 -10.21 1.85 -15.78
N ASN A 148 -10.51 0.77 -16.50
CA ASN A 148 -11.24 -0.39 -15.98
C ASN A 148 -10.34 -1.63 -16.04
N ILE A 149 -10.62 -2.58 -15.16
CA ILE A 149 -9.91 -3.86 -15.09
C ILE A 149 -10.82 -4.97 -15.61
N ALA A 150 -10.34 -5.74 -16.58
CA ALA A 150 -11.12 -6.86 -17.13
C ALA A 150 -11.42 -7.91 -16.04
N GLY A 151 -12.68 -8.36 -15.97
CA GLY A 151 -13.13 -9.29 -14.93
C GLY A 151 -13.45 -8.63 -13.58
N ILE A 152 -13.39 -7.30 -13.50
CA ILE A 152 -13.79 -6.52 -12.32
C ILE A 152 -14.86 -5.52 -12.76
N GLU A 153 -16.11 -5.87 -12.49
CA GLU A 153 -17.25 -5.04 -12.89
C GLU A 153 -17.54 -3.95 -11.87
N ASN A 154 -18.12 -2.84 -12.32
CA ASN A 154 -18.63 -1.75 -11.48
C ASN A 154 -17.58 -1.00 -10.63
N LEU A 155 -16.29 -1.18 -10.92
CA LEU A 155 -15.22 -0.37 -10.33
C LEU A 155 -14.45 0.37 -11.42
N SER A 156 -14.38 1.69 -11.27
CA SER A 156 -13.52 2.56 -12.07
C SER A 156 -12.28 2.96 -11.26
N PHE A 157 -11.11 2.96 -11.90
CA PHE A 157 -9.83 3.28 -11.26
C PHE A 157 -9.24 4.55 -11.88
N THR A 158 -8.78 5.49 -11.06
CA THR A 158 -8.11 6.71 -11.52
C THR A 158 -6.79 6.85 -10.79
N ALA A 159 -5.68 6.91 -11.55
CA ALA A 159 -4.37 7.16 -10.97
C ALA A 159 -4.15 8.64 -10.70
N ILE A 160 -3.46 8.88 -9.60
CA ILE A 160 -3.17 10.21 -9.07
C ILE A 160 -1.67 10.24 -8.85
N PRO A 161 -0.90 10.90 -9.73
CA PRO A 161 0.53 11.02 -9.53
C PRO A 161 0.82 11.68 -8.18
N VAL A 162 1.71 11.06 -7.40
CA VAL A 162 2.16 11.62 -6.12
C VAL A 162 3.67 11.81 -6.15
N THR A 163 4.15 12.83 -5.44
CA THR A 163 5.58 13.01 -5.27
C THR A 163 6.13 11.85 -4.45
N GLY A 164 7.12 11.15 -4.99
CA GLY A 164 7.81 10.07 -4.32
C GLY A 164 9.21 9.87 -4.88
N LYS A 165 9.89 8.82 -4.43
CA LYS A 165 11.24 8.48 -4.89
C LYS A 165 11.23 7.08 -5.48
N ALA A 166 11.79 6.96 -6.68
CA ALA A 166 12.14 5.68 -7.24
C ALA A 166 13.04 4.87 -6.28
N PRO A 167 12.94 3.53 -6.28
CA PRO A 167 13.64 2.69 -5.33
C PRO A 167 15.16 2.76 -5.50
N PRO A 168 15.94 2.35 -4.47
CA PRO A 168 17.39 2.39 -4.51
C PRO A 168 18.07 1.71 -5.70
N TYR A 169 17.44 0.70 -6.29
CA TYR A 169 17.97 -0.07 -7.42
C TYR A 169 17.65 0.57 -8.78
N SER A 170 16.72 1.53 -8.82
CA SER A 170 16.23 2.13 -10.05
C SER A 170 17.36 2.80 -10.83
N PRO A 171 17.47 2.58 -12.15
CA PRO A 171 18.44 3.28 -13.01
C PRO A 171 18.29 4.81 -12.97
N HIS A 172 17.09 5.31 -12.69
CA HIS A 172 16.76 6.74 -12.61
C HIS A 172 16.49 7.23 -11.18
N ARG A 173 16.99 6.53 -10.14
CA ARG A 173 16.77 6.91 -8.73
C ARG A 173 16.98 8.40 -8.40
N ASN A 174 17.98 9.03 -9.01
CA ASN A 174 18.34 10.43 -8.75
C ASN A 174 17.72 11.42 -9.77
N ASP A 175 16.82 10.94 -10.61
CA ASP A 175 16.12 11.70 -11.65
C ASP A 175 14.63 11.32 -11.57
N ALA A 176 13.90 11.97 -10.66
CA ALA A 176 12.52 11.59 -10.34
C ALA A 176 11.57 11.91 -11.50
N HIS A 177 10.68 10.97 -11.81
CA HIS A 177 9.71 11.09 -12.91
C HIS A 177 8.27 10.93 -12.43
N ILE A 178 7.35 11.57 -13.14
CA ILE A 178 5.91 11.36 -12.93
C ILE A 178 5.59 9.89 -13.23
N GLY A 179 4.98 9.22 -12.24
CA GLY A 179 4.61 7.81 -12.35
C GLY A 179 5.54 6.85 -11.61
N ASP A 180 6.64 7.32 -11.01
CA ASP A 180 7.43 6.50 -10.08
C ASP A 180 6.58 6.02 -8.89
N ASN A 181 5.72 6.90 -8.39
CA ASN A 181 4.74 6.62 -7.35
C ASN A 181 3.38 7.18 -7.75
N ILE A 182 2.31 6.42 -7.48
CA ILE A 182 0.94 6.85 -7.69
C ILE A 182 0.09 6.55 -6.46
N GLY A 183 -0.91 7.39 -6.22
CA GLY A 183 -2.13 7.03 -5.51
C GLY A 183 -3.19 6.52 -6.50
N ILE A 184 -4.19 5.80 -6.01
CA ILE A 184 -5.33 5.35 -6.83
C ILE A 184 -6.63 5.74 -6.11
N LYS A 185 -7.52 6.40 -6.86
CA LYS A 185 -8.94 6.49 -6.49
C LYS A 185 -9.68 5.32 -7.14
N VAL A 186 -10.38 4.53 -6.34
CA VAL A 186 -11.32 3.50 -6.81
C VAL A 186 -12.73 4.03 -6.57
N THR A 187 -13.57 4.03 -7.60
CA THR A 187 -14.97 4.46 -7.51
C THR A 187 -15.86 3.27 -7.81
N ASP A 188 -16.86 3.05 -6.95
CA ASP A 188 -17.94 2.11 -7.20
C ASP A 188 -19.00 2.78 -8.08
N ASP A 189 -19.15 2.29 -9.31
CA ASP A 189 -19.99 2.93 -10.33
C ASP A 189 -21.49 2.81 -10.01
N ILE A 190 -21.88 1.88 -9.13
CA ILE A 190 -23.27 1.69 -8.71
C ILE A 190 -23.63 2.68 -7.61
N SER A 191 -22.81 2.76 -6.56
CA SER A 191 -23.11 3.60 -5.39
C SER A 191 -22.57 5.02 -5.50
N GLY A 192 -21.60 5.26 -6.38
CA GLY A 192 -20.85 6.51 -6.48
C GLY A 192 -19.83 6.72 -5.37
N LYS A 193 -19.65 5.76 -4.44
CA LYS A 193 -18.69 5.88 -3.34
C LYS A 193 -17.27 5.63 -3.81
N ALA A 194 -16.32 6.35 -3.22
CA ALA A 194 -14.91 6.26 -3.60
C ALA A 194 -13.97 5.99 -2.43
N MET A 195 -12.99 5.12 -2.67
CA MET A 195 -11.79 4.95 -1.85
C MET A 195 -10.62 5.70 -2.51
N PHE A 196 -9.80 6.37 -1.72
CA PHE A 196 -8.49 6.87 -2.12
C PHE A 196 -7.41 6.07 -1.39
N TYR A 197 -6.51 5.45 -2.15
CA TYR A 197 -5.40 4.64 -1.64
C TYR A 197 -4.06 5.23 -2.05
N ALA A 198 -3.25 5.63 -1.06
CA ALA A 198 -1.88 6.13 -1.26
C ALA A 198 -1.00 5.72 -0.07
N PRO A 199 -0.43 4.50 -0.08
CA PRO A 199 0.33 3.95 1.04
C PRO A 199 1.69 4.65 1.24
N GLY A 200 2.23 5.30 0.20
CA GLY A 200 3.39 6.18 0.28
C GLY A 200 3.00 7.58 -0.17
N LEU A 201 3.11 8.57 0.73
CA LEU A 201 2.69 9.94 0.47
C LEU A 201 3.61 10.92 1.20
N GLY A 202 4.55 11.51 0.44
CA GLY A 202 5.54 12.46 0.95
C GLY A 202 5.04 13.90 0.92
N GLU A 203 4.76 14.42 -0.28
CA GLU A 203 4.23 15.78 -0.46
C GLU A 203 2.76 15.71 -0.89
N ILE A 204 1.92 16.51 -0.24
CA ILE A 204 0.48 16.57 -0.53
C ILE A 204 0.13 17.91 -1.15
N THR A 205 0.00 17.91 -2.48
CA THR A 205 -0.44 19.06 -3.28
C THR A 205 -1.91 19.43 -3.01
N ASP A 206 -2.31 20.66 -3.32
CA ASP A 206 -3.70 21.11 -3.16
C ASP A 206 -4.69 20.24 -3.95
N GLN A 207 -4.30 19.80 -5.15
CA GLN A 207 -5.09 18.87 -5.96
C GLN A 207 -5.27 17.53 -5.24
N THR A 208 -4.21 16.99 -4.64
CA THR A 208 -4.28 15.74 -3.87
C THR A 208 -5.17 15.91 -2.64
N ARG A 209 -5.06 17.03 -1.92
CA ARG A 209 -5.93 17.36 -0.77
C ARG A 209 -7.40 17.42 -1.17
N GLN A 210 -7.70 18.02 -2.31
CA GLN A 210 -9.06 18.09 -2.83
C GLN A 210 -9.60 16.68 -3.12
N LEU A 211 -8.85 15.86 -3.85
CA LEU A 211 -9.26 14.49 -4.19
C LEU A 211 -9.46 13.61 -2.94
N MET A 212 -8.59 13.75 -1.94
CA MET A 212 -8.75 13.09 -0.64
C MET A 212 -10.04 13.56 0.07
N SER A 213 -10.33 14.85 0.06
CA SER A 213 -11.51 15.42 0.74
C SER A 213 -12.83 14.98 0.10
N GLU A 214 -12.81 14.66 -1.19
CA GLU A 214 -13.97 14.21 -1.96
C GLU A 214 -14.26 12.71 -1.80
N ALA A 215 -13.29 11.91 -1.34
CA ALA A 215 -13.46 10.46 -1.14
C ALA A 215 -14.35 10.13 0.06
N ASP A 216 -14.87 8.91 0.10
CA ASP A 216 -15.64 8.36 1.22
C ASP A 216 -14.75 7.60 2.20
N CYS A 217 -13.60 7.11 1.73
CA CYS A 217 -12.58 6.49 2.58
C CYS A 217 -11.16 6.77 2.09
N LEU A 218 -10.26 7.05 3.02
CA LEU A 218 -8.83 7.23 2.81
C LEU A 218 -8.07 6.06 3.45
N LEU A 219 -7.25 5.38 2.67
CA LEU A 219 -6.21 4.46 3.13
C LEU A 219 -4.86 5.06 2.73
N ILE A 220 -4.17 5.67 3.67
CA ILE A 220 -3.05 6.59 3.40
C ILE A 220 -1.85 6.32 4.29
N ASP A 221 -0.71 6.85 3.86
CA ASP A 221 0.59 6.70 4.52
C ASP A 221 0.55 6.95 6.05
N GLY A 222 0.95 5.90 6.77
CA GLY A 222 1.06 5.82 8.22
C GLY A 222 2.48 5.46 8.67
N THR A 223 3.50 5.71 7.84
CA THR A 223 4.85 5.14 8.02
C THR A 223 5.51 5.61 9.30
N PHE A 224 5.68 6.92 9.49
CA PHE A 224 6.42 7.49 10.62
C PHE A 224 5.59 8.49 11.43
N TRP A 225 5.64 8.41 12.75
CA TRP A 225 4.99 9.35 13.64
C TRP A 225 5.65 10.74 13.58
N GLU A 226 6.97 10.77 13.55
CA GLU A 226 7.79 11.99 13.56
C GLU A 226 8.92 11.92 12.53
N GLU A 227 9.46 13.08 12.18
CA GLU A 227 10.43 13.24 11.08
C GLU A 227 11.73 12.47 11.31
N ASP A 228 12.20 12.40 12.56
CA ASP A 228 13.46 11.77 12.98
C ASP A 228 13.26 10.44 13.73
N GLU A 229 12.11 9.78 13.55
CA GLU A 229 11.74 8.54 14.27
C GLU A 229 12.84 7.47 14.20
N MET A 230 13.47 7.29 13.04
CA MET A 230 14.57 6.33 12.85
C MET A 230 15.82 6.67 13.69
N GLN A 231 16.09 7.95 13.89
CA GLN A 231 17.19 8.43 14.72
C GLN A 231 16.85 8.24 16.20
N VAL A 232 15.62 8.57 16.61
CA VAL A 232 15.13 8.41 17.99
C VAL A 232 15.24 6.96 18.46
N VAL A 233 14.95 5.99 17.59
CA VAL A 233 15.08 4.56 17.93
C VAL A 233 16.46 3.97 17.63
N GLY A 234 17.42 4.77 17.15
CA GLY A 234 18.80 4.35 16.89
C GLY A 234 18.99 3.43 15.67
N LEU A 235 18.12 3.49 14.67
CA LEU A 235 18.15 2.65 13.47
C LEU A 235 18.68 3.35 12.20
N GLY A 236 19.06 4.63 12.30
CA GLY A 236 19.70 5.38 11.21
C GLY A 236 19.45 6.88 11.29
N GLU A 237 20.03 7.63 10.35
CA GLU A 237 19.93 9.11 10.31
C GLU A 237 18.94 9.61 9.24
N LYS A 238 18.32 8.71 8.47
CA LYS A 238 17.37 9.11 7.44
C LYS A 238 16.10 9.68 8.06
N LYS A 239 15.66 10.82 7.55
CA LYS A 239 14.38 11.41 7.92
C LYS A 239 13.23 10.78 7.15
N ALA A 240 12.00 10.94 7.64
CA ALA A 240 10.79 10.53 6.93
C ALA A 240 10.73 11.12 5.51
N ALA A 241 10.99 12.42 5.35
CA ALA A 241 11.03 13.08 4.04
C ALA A 241 12.13 12.52 3.11
N ASP A 242 13.28 12.09 3.65
CA ASP A 242 14.33 11.45 2.85
C ASP A 242 13.88 10.13 2.23
N MET A 243 12.91 9.48 2.87
CA MET A 243 12.28 8.23 2.45
C MET A 243 10.97 8.46 1.69
N GLY A 244 10.55 9.72 1.49
CA GLY A 244 9.34 10.06 0.73
C GLY A 244 8.04 9.92 1.52
N HIS A 245 8.09 10.05 2.84
CA HIS A 245 6.94 9.91 3.72
C HIS A 245 6.66 11.19 4.52
N LEU A 246 5.39 11.57 4.64
CA LEU A 246 4.94 12.64 5.52
C LEU A 246 4.70 12.10 6.93
N PRO A 247 5.38 12.62 7.98
CA PRO A 247 5.11 12.21 9.34
C PRO A 247 3.66 12.46 9.77
N GLN A 248 3.12 11.65 10.69
CA GLN A 248 1.77 11.89 11.19
C GLN A 248 1.65 13.13 12.07
N SER A 249 2.67 13.39 12.89
CA SER A 249 2.71 14.50 13.84
C SER A 249 3.58 15.65 13.34
N GLY A 250 3.66 16.73 14.14
CA GLY A 250 4.32 17.97 13.75
C GLY A 250 3.42 18.91 12.94
N GLU A 251 3.84 20.16 12.80
CA GLU A 251 3.12 21.18 12.05
C GLU A 251 3.04 20.78 10.57
N GLY A 252 1.81 20.69 10.05
CA GLY A 252 1.56 20.28 8.67
C GLY A 252 1.72 18.77 8.40
N GLY A 253 1.90 17.96 9.45
CA GLY A 253 1.93 16.51 9.36
C GLY A 253 0.58 15.92 8.92
N MET A 254 0.54 14.60 8.69
CA MET A 254 -0.63 13.92 8.15
C MET A 254 -1.90 14.18 8.96
N LEU A 255 -1.83 14.20 10.30
CA LEU A 255 -3.01 14.48 11.13
C LEU A 255 -3.56 15.89 10.92
N ASP A 256 -2.69 16.90 10.71
CA ASP A 256 -3.13 18.25 10.39
C ASP A 256 -3.79 18.31 8.99
N VAL A 257 -3.26 17.55 8.03
CA VAL A 257 -3.85 17.43 6.68
C VAL A 257 -5.25 16.82 6.75
N LEU A 258 -5.44 15.79 7.58
CA LEU A 258 -6.69 15.04 7.66
C LEU A 258 -7.77 15.73 8.51
N ARG A 259 -7.38 16.55 9.48
CA ARG A 259 -8.29 17.22 10.42
C ARG A 259 -9.45 17.98 9.74
N PRO A 260 -9.26 18.78 8.68
CA PRO A 260 -10.38 19.47 8.01
C PRO A 260 -11.27 18.54 7.18
N MET A 261 -10.87 17.29 6.93
CA MET A 261 -11.61 16.35 6.09
C MET A 261 -12.65 15.59 6.92
N ASN A 262 -13.90 16.09 6.89
CA ASN A 262 -15.01 15.54 7.67
C ASN A 262 -15.79 14.41 6.97
N LYS A 263 -15.76 14.37 5.64
CA LYS A 263 -16.46 13.35 4.84
C LYS A 263 -15.83 11.96 4.98
N PRO A 264 -14.52 11.77 4.72
CA PRO A 264 -13.97 10.44 4.60
C PRO A 264 -13.79 9.73 5.94
N ARG A 265 -13.98 8.40 5.94
CA ARG A 265 -13.36 7.48 6.91
C ARG A 265 -11.85 7.49 6.69
N LYS A 266 -11.06 7.75 7.72
CA LYS A 266 -9.61 7.97 7.63
C LYS A 266 -8.84 6.80 8.23
N ILE A 267 -8.01 6.13 7.45
CA ILE A 267 -7.26 4.94 7.89
C ILE A 267 -5.79 5.09 7.50
N LEU A 268 -4.90 4.97 8.49
CA LEU A 268 -3.45 4.89 8.29
C LEU A 268 -3.02 3.45 7.97
N ILE A 269 -2.20 3.28 6.93
CA ILE A 269 -1.63 2.00 6.46
C ILE A 269 -0.15 2.18 6.14
N HIS A 270 0.58 1.09 5.86
CA HIS A 270 2.01 1.12 5.57
C HIS A 270 2.79 1.67 6.79
N ILE A 271 2.58 1.08 7.96
CA ILE A 271 3.09 1.60 9.24
C ILE A 271 4.46 0.99 9.55
N ASN A 272 5.49 1.81 9.78
CA ASN A 272 6.82 1.29 10.07
C ASN A 272 6.89 0.64 11.45
N ASN A 273 7.77 -0.35 11.59
CA ASN A 273 7.92 -1.09 12.85
C ASN A 273 8.35 -0.22 14.06
N THR A 274 8.90 0.96 13.80
CA THR A 274 9.31 1.95 14.82
C THR A 274 8.16 2.83 15.30
N ASN A 275 7.04 2.86 14.58
CA ASN A 275 5.99 3.84 14.81
C ASN A 275 5.25 3.54 16.11
N PRO A 276 5.19 4.48 17.08
CA PRO A 276 4.54 4.27 18.37
C PRO A 276 3.04 3.96 18.29
N ILE A 277 2.35 4.27 17.17
CA ILE A 277 0.92 3.95 17.01
C ILE A 277 0.64 2.44 16.92
N LEU A 278 1.68 1.62 16.75
CA LEU A 278 1.59 0.15 16.78
C LEU A 278 1.36 -0.39 18.20
N ASN A 279 1.86 0.31 19.23
CA ASN A 279 1.53 0.02 20.61
C ASN A 279 0.14 0.56 20.91
N GLU A 280 -0.81 -0.34 21.18
CA GLU A 280 -2.22 -0.01 21.41
C GLU A 280 -2.46 0.87 22.64
N GLU A 281 -1.49 0.91 23.56
CA GLU A 281 -1.56 1.67 24.81
C GLU A 281 -0.72 2.96 24.78
N SER A 282 -0.15 3.33 23.63
CA SER A 282 0.64 4.55 23.51
C SER A 282 -0.23 5.81 23.44
N GLU A 283 0.29 6.94 23.93
CA GLU A 283 -0.37 8.24 23.81
C GLU A 283 -0.54 8.65 22.34
N GLN A 284 0.40 8.26 21.48
CA GLN A 284 0.34 8.48 20.03
C GLN A 284 -0.82 7.73 19.40
N ARG A 285 -1.05 6.46 19.79
CA ARG A 285 -2.22 5.69 19.37
C ARG A 285 -3.50 6.38 19.81
N GLN A 286 -3.60 6.82 21.06
CA GLN A 286 -4.79 7.52 21.56
C GLN A 286 -5.04 8.82 20.78
N ARG A 287 -4.00 9.61 20.51
CA ARG A 287 -4.11 10.86 19.73
C ARG A 287 -4.63 10.63 18.31
N VAL A 288 -4.21 9.56 17.63
CA VAL A 288 -4.73 9.19 16.31
C VAL A 288 -6.24 8.91 16.39
N LEU A 289 -6.67 8.15 17.40
CA LEU A 289 -8.08 7.82 17.60
C LEU A 289 -8.92 9.05 17.95
N ASP A 290 -8.40 9.97 18.77
CA ASP A 290 -9.08 11.20 19.17
C ASP A 290 -9.33 12.15 17.98
N GLU A 291 -8.47 12.11 16.95
CA GLU A 291 -8.65 12.84 15.67
C GLU A 291 -9.62 12.12 14.70
N GLY A 292 -10.23 11.01 15.13
CA GLY A 292 -11.14 10.21 14.30
C GLY A 292 -10.43 9.49 13.15
N VAL A 293 -9.16 9.13 13.35
CA VAL A 293 -8.34 8.38 12.39
C VAL A 293 -8.12 6.97 12.92
N GLU A 294 -8.24 5.98 12.06
CA GLU A 294 -8.02 4.57 12.37
C GLU A 294 -6.60 4.15 12.00
N VAL A 295 -6.11 3.10 12.66
CA VAL A 295 -4.83 2.48 12.35
C VAL A 295 -5.11 1.07 11.85
N SER A 296 -4.72 0.79 10.61
CA SER A 296 -4.96 -0.50 9.99
C SER A 296 -4.26 -1.67 10.70
N TYR A 297 -4.75 -2.86 10.40
CA TYR A 297 -4.22 -4.13 10.86
C TYR A 297 -4.47 -5.19 9.78
N ASP A 298 -3.65 -6.23 9.78
CA ASP A 298 -3.80 -7.34 8.84
C ASP A 298 -5.15 -8.03 9.06
N GLY A 299 -5.90 -8.15 7.97
CA GLY A 299 -7.26 -8.69 7.98
C GLY A 299 -8.36 -7.67 8.28
N MET A 300 -8.04 -6.38 8.37
CA MET A 300 -9.06 -5.32 8.42
C MET A 300 -9.93 -5.35 7.15
N GLU A 301 -11.24 -5.25 7.34
CA GLU A 301 -12.23 -5.15 6.26
C GLU A 301 -12.88 -3.77 6.26
N VAL A 302 -13.03 -3.20 5.06
CA VAL A 302 -13.72 -1.94 4.83
C VAL A 302 -14.74 -2.17 3.73
N GLU A 303 -15.98 -1.78 4.01
CA GLU A 303 -17.07 -1.80 3.04
C GLU A 303 -17.52 -0.35 2.78
N LEU A 304 -17.64 -0.03 1.50
CA LEU A 304 -18.22 1.22 1.00
C LEU A 304 -19.49 0.89 0.22
#